data_AF-A0A7L5SNK6-F1
#
_entry.id   AF-A0A7L5SNK6-F1
#
_cell.length_a   1.000
_cell.length_b   1.000
_cell.length_c   1.000
_cell.angle_alpha   90.00
_cell.angle_beta   90.00
_cell.angle_gamma   90.00
#
_symmetry.space_group_name_H-M   'P 1'
#
loop_
_entity.id
_entity.type
_entity.pdbx_description
1 polymer ?
#
loop_
_entity_poly.entity_id
_entity_poly.type
_entity_poly.pdbx_seq_one_letter_code
_entity_poly.pdbx_strand_id
1 'polypeptide(L)'
;MEASPHPVRTRRRPGRRIAPVLAVASVLLAAGCGDGGGSADARTGGKGGKGATAGPGGEASAAPKPARVEQLAKSAGCKPDFTTEVDDYRQAVCRNSKGKFLFLDFISMKAQRDWLETAQMYGGVYLVGNRWALSSSPTKNMKAFRSEFGGTIEENGAFGSSPGAASSPGTASSPGAG
;
A
#
# COMPACT_ATOMS: atom_id res chain seq x y z
N MET A 1 -5.76 40.86 -37.23
CA MET A 1 -7.18 40.74 -37.62
C MET A 1 -7.30 39.37 -38.27
N GLU A 2 -7.93 38.35 -37.71
CA GLU A 2 -9.11 38.30 -36.84
C GLU A 2 -9.03 37.03 -35.99
N ALA A 3 -9.44 37.13 -34.73
CA ALA A 3 -9.68 35.98 -33.86
C ALA A 3 -11.16 35.61 -33.97
N SER A 4 -11.47 34.44 -34.54
CA SER A 4 -12.83 33.90 -34.54
C SER A 4 -13.22 33.46 -33.12
N PRO A 5 -14.36 33.91 -32.57
CA PRO A 5 -14.84 33.46 -31.27
C PRO A 5 -15.57 32.11 -31.40
N HIS A 6 -15.10 31.09 -30.69
CA HIS A 6 -15.83 29.83 -30.52
C HIS A 6 -17.00 30.03 -29.53
N PRO A 7 -18.23 29.58 -29.85
CA PRO A 7 -19.35 29.68 -28.93
C PRO A 7 -19.17 28.70 -27.75
N VAL A 8 -19.20 29.23 -26.52
CA VAL A 8 -19.27 28.46 -25.28
C VAL A 8 -20.62 27.75 -25.21
N ARG A 9 -20.62 26.44 -25.47
CA ARG A 9 -21.81 25.59 -25.35
C ARG A 9 -22.02 25.23 -23.88
N THR A 10 -22.80 26.02 -23.16
CA THR A 10 -23.22 25.71 -21.79
C THR A 10 -24.10 24.46 -21.76
N ARG A 11 -23.56 23.31 -21.34
CA ARG A 11 -24.36 22.10 -21.08
C ARG A 11 -25.20 22.31 -19.81
N ARG A 12 -26.50 22.57 -19.98
CA ARG A 12 -27.48 22.43 -18.89
C ARG A 12 -27.53 20.96 -18.45
N ARG A 13 -27.22 20.69 -17.17
CA ARG A 13 -27.40 19.35 -16.57
C ARG A 13 -28.88 19.16 -16.23
N PRO A 14 -29.56 18.12 -16.73
CA PRO A 14 -30.91 17.79 -16.25
C PRO A 14 -30.83 17.20 -14.84
N GLY A 15 -31.64 17.75 -13.92
CA GLY A 15 -31.74 17.31 -12.54
C GLY A 15 -32.27 15.89 -12.43
N ARG A 16 -31.44 14.98 -11.90
CA ARG A 16 -31.82 13.61 -11.59
C ARG A 16 -32.50 13.61 -10.22
N ARG A 17 -33.82 13.41 -10.22
CA ARG A 17 -34.63 13.23 -9.00
C ARG A 17 -34.21 11.93 -8.30
N ILE A 18 -34.04 12.01 -6.98
CA ILE A 18 -33.73 10.89 -6.08
C ILE A 18 -35.05 10.21 -5.73
N ALA A 19 -35.14 8.89 -5.88
CA ALA A 19 -36.22 8.05 -5.37
C ALA A 19 -35.62 7.00 -4.41
N PRO A 20 -36.19 6.80 -3.21
CA PRO A 20 -35.70 5.78 -2.27
C PRO A 20 -36.36 4.43 -2.57
N VAL A 21 -35.56 3.40 -2.79
CA VAL A 21 -36.05 2.01 -2.80
C VAL A 21 -35.64 1.37 -1.47
N LEU A 22 -36.62 1.24 -0.58
CA LEU A 22 -36.59 0.38 0.59
C LEU A 22 -36.68 -1.08 0.11
N ALA A 23 -35.67 -1.90 0.43
CA ALA A 23 -35.73 -3.35 0.22
C ALA A 23 -35.17 -4.09 1.45
N VAL A 24 -36.11 -4.40 2.33
CA VAL A 24 -36.34 -5.62 3.14
C VAL A 24 -35.14 -6.53 3.45
N ALA A 25 -34.96 -6.76 4.76
CA ALA A 25 -34.04 -7.71 5.39
C ALA A 25 -34.34 -9.18 5.05
N SER A 26 -33.30 -10.02 5.06
CA SER A 26 -33.43 -11.45 5.31
C SER A 26 -32.18 -11.96 6.04
N VAL A 27 -32.41 -12.46 7.25
CA VAL A 27 -31.45 -13.17 8.11
C VAL A 27 -31.63 -14.67 7.87
N LEU A 28 -30.53 -15.41 7.63
CA LEU A 28 -30.47 -16.84 7.91
C LEU A 28 -29.07 -17.21 8.44
N LEU A 29 -29.05 -17.79 9.64
CA LEU A 29 -27.91 -18.42 10.31
C LEU A 29 -27.70 -19.83 9.74
N ALA A 30 -26.45 -20.28 9.64
CA ALA A 30 -26.11 -21.71 9.73
C ALA A 30 -24.72 -21.89 10.35
N ALA A 31 -24.70 -22.58 11.48
CA ALA A 31 -23.53 -23.09 12.16
C ALA A 31 -22.87 -24.21 11.36
N GLY A 32 -21.54 -24.31 11.42
CA GLY A 32 -20.77 -25.42 10.86
C GLY A 32 -19.54 -25.67 11.73
N CYS A 33 -19.73 -26.42 12.81
CA CYS A 33 -18.66 -27.09 13.56
C CYS A 33 -18.60 -28.52 13.03
N GLY A 34 -17.43 -28.96 12.55
CA GLY A 34 -17.22 -30.29 11.99
C GLY A 34 -15.83 -30.81 12.34
N ASP A 35 -15.83 -31.73 13.29
CA ASP A 35 -14.72 -32.52 13.84
C ASP A 35 -14.49 -33.81 13.04
N GLY A 36 -13.28 -34.37 13.12
CA GLY A 36 -12.89 -35.69 12.62
C GLY A 36 -11.54 -35.59 11.90
N GLY A 37 -10.40 -36.08 12.42
CA GLY A 37 -10.09 -37.28 13.21
C GLY A 37 -8.88 -37.91 12.48
N GLY A 38 -7.89 -38.58 13.06
CA GLY A 38 -7.39 -38.83 14.39
C GLY A 38 -6.04 -39.56 14.21
N SER A 39 -5.15 -39.54 15.18
CA SER A 39 -4.36 -40.72 15.54
C SER A 39 -3.78 -40.49 16.93
N ALA A 40 -4.16 -41.38 17.83
CA ALA A 40 -3.63 -41.47 19.17
C ALA A 40 -2.20 -42.02 19.12
N ASP A 41 -1.30 -41.36 19.84
CA ASP A 41 -0.16 -42.03 20.47
C ASP A 41 -0.07 -41.52 21.90
N ALA A 42 -0.79 -42.22 22.79
CA ALA A 42 -0.61 -42.09 24.21
C ALA A 42 0.45 -43.09 24.66
N ARG A 43 1.61 -42.63 25.13
CA ARG A 43 2.36 -43.25 26.23
C ARG A 43 3.05 -42.21 27.12
N THR A 44 2.39 -41.95 28.23
CA THR A 44 2.93 -41.91 29.61
C THR A 44 4.38 -41.45 29.84
N GLY A 45 4.49 -40.32 30.56
CA GLY A 45 5.30 -40.25 31.77
C GLY A 45 6.65 -39.53 31.65
N GLY A 46 6.78 -38.40 32.36
CA GLY A 46 8.09 -37.80 32.63
C GLY A 46 8.02 -36.41 33.26
N LYS A 47 8.06 -36.35 34.60
CA LYS A 47 8.42 -35.12 35.33
C LYS A 47 9.85 -34.71 34.97
N GLY A 48 10.06 -33.40 34.81
CA GLY A 48 11.35 -32.76 35.08
C GLY A 48 12.03 -32.16 33.85
N GLY A 49 12.13 -30.83 33.82
CA GLY A 49 12.94 -30.12 32.83
C GLY A 49 12.78 -28.61 32.94
N LYS A 50 13.59 -27.98 33.79
CA LYS A 50 13.81 -26.53 33.79
C LYS A 50 14.40 -26.12 32.42
N GLY A 51 13.69 -25.28 31.68
CA GLY A 51 14.23 -24.41 30.63
C GLY A 51 13.55 -23.06 30.80
N ALA A 52 14.10 -22.12 31.58
CA ALA A 52 15.18 -21.21 31.20
C ALA A 52 14.87 -20.41 29.93
N THR A 53 14.65 -19.12 30.16
CA THR A 53 14.67 -17.99 29.21
C THR A 53 13.44 -17.81 28.32
N ALA A 54 12.35 -17.32 28.92
CA ALA A 54 11.54 -16.32 28.23
C ALA A 54 12.43 -15.09 28.02
N GLY A 55 12.99 -14.96 26.82
CA GLY A 55 13.63 -13.71 26.42
C GLY A 55 12.60 -12.58 26.44
N PRO A 56 12.99 -11.34 26.78
CA PRO A 56 12.10 -10.21 26.64
C PRO A 56 11.71 -10.13 25.17
N GLY A 57 10.47 -10.51 24.87
CA GLY A 57 9.87 -10.31 23.57
C GLY A 57 10.04 -8.83 23.25
N GLY A 58 10.83 -8.55 22.21
CA GLY A 58 11.08 -7.21 21.73
C GLY A 58 9.76 -6.49 21.63
N GLU A 59 9.69 -5.32 22.25
CA GLU A 59 8.56 -4.42 22.20
C GLU A 59 8.17 -4.25 20.73
N ALA A 60 7.10 -4.95 20.32
CA ALA A 60 6.56 -4.82 18.98
C ALA A 60 6.09 -3.38 18.88
N SER A 61 6.96 -2.52 18.34
CA SER A 61 6.65 -1.11 18.09
C SER A 61 5.31 -1.08 17.38
N ALA A 62 4.31 -0.53 18.06
CA ALA A 62 2.95 -0.48 17.54
C ALA A 62 3.00 0.06 16.11
N ALA A 63 2.43 -0.71 15.18
CA ALA A 63 2.43 -0.30 13.78
C ALA A 63 1.92 1.15 13.69
N PRO A 64 2.58 2.04 12.93
CA PRO A 64 2.17 3.43 12.82
C PRO A 64 0.68 3.52 12.52
N LYS A 65 -0.05 4.41 13.21
CA LYS A 65 -1.49 4.54 13.03
C LYS A 65 -1.77 5.00 11.58
N PRO A 66 -2.89 4.58 10.95
CA PRO A 66 -3.28 5.13 9.66
C PRO A 66 -3.39 6.66 9.69
N ALA A 67 -2.90 7.32 8.66
CA ALA A 67 -2.97 8.77 8.48
C ALA A 67 -3.87 9.10 7.29
N ARG A 68 -4.67 10.15 7.42
CA ARG A 68 -5.51 10.68 6.35
C ARG A 68 -4.77 11.77 5.58
N VAL A 69 -5.13 11.97 4.31
CA VAL A 69 -4.56 13.01 3.42
C VAL A 69 -4.52 14.38 4.08
N GLU A 70 -5.58 14.75 4.82
CA GLU A 70 -5.68 16.04 5.49
C GLU A 70 -4.64 16.20 6.61
N GLN A 71 -4.30 15.12 7.33
CA GLN A 71 -3.27 15.13 8.37
C GLN A 71 -1.88 15.30 7.75
N LEU A 72 -1.61 14.58 6.66
CA LEU A 72 -0.34 14.68 5.93
C LEU A 72 -0.16 16.07 5.33
N ALA A 73 -1.20 16.61 4.67
CA ALA A 73 -1.17 17.95 4.10
C ALA A 73 -1.01 19.05 5.18
N LYS A 74 -1.61 18.85 6.36
CA LYS A 74 -1.43 19.76 7.51
C LYS A 74 0.02 19.79 7.99
N SER A 75 0.70 18.64 8.11
CA SER A 75 2.15 18.59 8.43
C SER A 75 3.00 19.26 7.34
N ALA A 76 2.57 19.17 6.08
CA ALA A 76 3.17 19.93 4.99
C ALA A 76 2.90 21.45 5.07
N GLY A 77 1.98 21.91 5.92
CA GLY A 77 1.57 23.30 6.01
C GLY A 77 0.80 23.78 4.77
N CYS A 78 0.00 22.91 4.13
CA CYS A 78 -0.73 23.28 2.93
C CYS A 78 -2.12 22.61 2.85
N LYS A 79 -3.02 23.19 2.04
CA LYS A 79 -4.38 22.67 1.85
C LYS A 79 -4.39 21.62 0.73
N PRO A 80 -4.90 20.40 0.98
CA PRO A 80 -4.97 19.37 -0.06
C PRO A 80 -6.01 19.73 -1.13
N ASP A 81 -5.64 19.49 -2.39
CA ASP A 81 -6.53 19.53 -3.55
C ASP A 81 -6.74 18.10 -4.05
N PHE A 82 -7.93 17.53 -3.81
CA PHE A 82 -8.25 16.14 -4.13
C PHE A 82 -8.40 15.97 -5.65
N THR A 83 -7.50 15.20 -6.25
CA THR A 83 -7.54 14.88 -7.68
C THR A 83 -8.31 13.59 -7.96
N THR A 84 -8.37 12.70 -6.97
CA THR A 84 -9.04 11.40 -7.06
C THR A 84 -9.66 11.05 -5.71
N GLU A 85 -10.92 10.65 -5.72
CA GLU A 85 -11.61 10.07 -4.56
C GLU A 85 -12.45 8.90 -5.06
N VAL A 86 -11.96 7.70 -4.82
CA VAL A 86 -12.62 6.44 -5.17
C VAL A 86 -12.73 5.57 -3.93
N ASP A 87 -13.48 4.46 -4.03
CA ASP A 87 -13.77 3.60 -2.87
C ASP A 87 -12.50 3.01 -2.21
N ASP A 88 -11.43 2.81 -3.01
CA ASP A 88 -10.18 2.21 -2.55
C ASP A 88 -9.18 3.20 -1.97
N TYR A 89 -9.17 4.44 -2.46
CA TYR A 89 -8.19 5.46 -2.06
C TYR A 89 -8.62 6.88 -2.40
N ARG A 90 -8.03 7.84 -1.68
CA ARG A 90 -8.09 9.26 -2.00
C ARG A 90 -6.70 9.77 -2.29
N GLN A 91 -6.57 10.61 -3.31
CA GLN A 91 -5.33 11.25 -3.71
C GLN A 91 -5.53 12.76 -3.77
N ALA A 92 -4.61 13.49 -3.16
CA ALA A 92 -4.54 14.93 -3.28
C ALA A 92 -3.14 15.40 -3.64
N VAL A 93 -3.09 16.55 -4.31
CA VAL A 93 -1.87 17.31 -4.52
C VAL A 93 -1.85 18.53 -3.63
N CYS A 94 -0.65 18.96 -3.29
CA CYS A 94 -0.45 20.16 -2.49
C CYS A 94 0.85 20.85 -2.90
N ARG A 95 0.92 22.18 -2.81
CA ARG A 95 2.14 22.95 -3.09
C ARG A 95 2.43 23.91 -1.95
N ASN A 96 3.68 24.00 -1.56
CA ASN A 96 4.21 24.99 -0.61
C ASN A 96 5.61 25.45 -1.06
N SER A 97 6.30 26.21 -0.21
CA SER A 97 7.67 26.70 -0.48
C SER A 97 8.73 25.60 -0.63
N LYS A 98 8.48 24.38 -0.12
CA LYS A 98 9.36 23.21 -0.24
C LYS A 98 9.13 22.41 -1.53
N GLY A 99 8.02 22.64 -2.23
CA GLY A 99 7.70 22.00 -3.51
C GLY A 99 6.29 21.44 -3.61
N LYS A 100 6.10 20.52 -4.56
CA LYS A 100 4.84 19.77 -4.74
C LYS A 100 4.87 18.49 -3.91
N PHE A 101 3.72 18.17 -3.33
CA PHE A 101 3.45 16.95 -2.59
C PHE A 101 2.28 16.23 -3.25
N LEU A 102 2.37 14.91 -3.29
CA LEU A 102 1.30 13.98 -3.63
C LEU A 102 1.01 13.16 -2.38
N PHE A 103 -0.22 13.20 -1.88
CA PHE A 103 -0.66 12.46 -0.71
C PHE A 103 -1.72 11.44 -1.11
N LEU A 104 -1.63 10.24 -0.57
CA LEU A 104 -2.62 9.19 -0.71
C LEU A 104 -3.00 8.62 0.66
N ASP A 105 -4.29 8.36 0.87
CA ASP A 105 -4.77 7.46 1.91
C ASP A 105 -5.64 6.35 1.32
N PHE A 106 -5.59 5.17 1.94
CA PHE A 106 -6.17 3.94 1.42
C PHE A 106 -7.19 3.35 2.37
N ILE A 107 -8.21 2.67 1.84
CA ILE A 107 -9.22 1.98 2.65
C ILE A 107 -8.67 0.67 3.29
N SER A 108 -7.61 0.10 2.72
CA SER A 108 -6.96 -1.11 3.22
C SER A 108 -5.47 -1.18 2.84
N MET A 109 -4.71 -2.07 3.51
CA MET A 109 -3.32 -2.34 3.12
C MET A 109 -3.22 -2.99 1.74
N LYS A 110 -4.22 -3.79 1.35
CA LYS A 110 -4.29 -4.38 0.00
C LYS A 110 -4.42 -3.30 -1.07
N ALA A 111 -5.37 -2.37 -0.90
CA ALA A 111 -5.54 -1.24 -1.84
C ALA A 111 -4.26 -0.41 -1.98
N GLN A 112 -3.52 -0.20 -0.89
CA GLN A 112 -2.22 0.47 -0.94
C GLN A 112 -1.18 -0.31 -1.75
N ARG A 113 -1.06 -1.63 -1.52
CA ARG A 113 -0.09 -2.47 -2.24
C ARG A 113 -0.40 -2.53 -3.72
N ASP A 114 -1.65 -2.81 -4.08
CA ASP A 114 -2.11 -2.90 -5.47
C ASP A 114 -1.86 -1.56 -6.21
N TRP A 115 -2.12 -0.43 -5.54
CA TRP A 115 -1.83 0.89 -6.10
C TRP A 115 -0.34 1.14 -6.27
N LEU A 116 0.50 0.83 -5.28
CA LEU A 116 1.95 1.06 -5.34
C LEU A 116 2.65 0.16 -6.36
N GLU A 117 2.19 -1.08 -6.54
CA GLU A 117 2.68 -1.98 -7.57
C GLU A 117 2.52 -1.35 -8.95
N THR A 118 1.33 -0.80 -9.23
CA THR A 118 1.06 -0.12 -10.49
C THR A 118 1.78 1.23 -10.60
N ALA A 119 1.76 2.04 -9.54
CA ALA A 119 2.32 3.38 -9.54
C ALA A 119 3.85 3.39 -9.73
N GLN A 120 4.57 2.44 -9.11
CA GLN A 120 6.02 2.37 -9.21
C GLN A 120 6.52 1.91 -10.59
N MET A 121 5.69 1.20 -11.38
CA MET A 121 6.03 0.87 -12.77
C MET A 121 6.17 2.11 -13.65
N TYR A 122 5.43 3.18 -13.36
CA TYR A 122 5.55 4.48 -14.03
C TYR A 122 6.72 5.32 -13.49
N GLY A 123 7.46 4.78 -12.52
CA GLY A 123 8.53 5.48 -11.81
C GLY A 123 8.02 6.28 -10.61
N GLY A 124 8.97 6.79 -9.83
CA GLY A 124 8.72 7.60 -8.65
C GLY A 124 9.26 6.98 -7.36
N VAL A 125 9.43 7.84 -6.36
CA VAL A 125 9.88 7.47 -5.02
C VAL A 125 8.78 7.85 -4.05
N TYR A 126 8.40 6.91 -3.19
CA TYR A 126 7.29 7.06 -2.26
C TYR A 126 7.75 6.82 -0.83
N LEU A 127 7.38 7.70 0.09
CA LEU A 127 7.34 7.36 1.51
C LEU A 127 6.02 6.67 1.81
N VAL A 128 6.11 5.45 2.32
CA VAL A 128 4.99 4.56 2.54
C VAL A 128 4.82 4.30 4.03
N GLY A 129 3.64 4.56 4.57
CA GLY A 129 3.26 4.14 5.93
C GLY A 129 2.02 3.26 5.96
N ASN A 130 1.40 3.11 7.13
CA ASN A 130 0.20 2.28 7.28
C ASN A 130 -1.00 2.92 6.56
N ARG A 131 -1.41 2.36 5.41
CA ARG A 131 -2.53 2.85 4.59
C ARG A 131 -2.41 4.29 4.10
N TRP A 132 -1.19 4.79 3.91
CA TRP A 132 -0.94 6.06 3.24
C TRP A 132 0.37 6.03 2.45
N ALA A 133 0.46 6.82 1.40
CA ALA A 133 1.69 7.03 0.64
C ALA A 133 1.87 8.52 0.34
N LEU A 134 3.13 8.95 0.28
CA LEU A 134 3.52 10.31 0.01
C LEU A 134 4.64 10.33 -1.03
N SER A 135 4.54 11.20 -2.02
CA SER A 135 5.68 11.52 -2.88
C SER A 135 5.93 13.02 -2.93
N SER A 136 7.19 13.40 -2.89
CA SER A 136 7.62 14.78 -3.10
C SER A 136 9.03 14.81 -3.68
N SER A 137 9.27 15.79 -4.54
CA SER A 137 10.60 16.13 -5.01
C SER A 137 11.03 17.47 -4.43
N PRO A 138 12.25 17.60 -3.88
CA PRO A 138 13.28 16.55 -3.75
C PRO A 138 13.00 15.53 -2.61
N THR A 139 13.59 14.33 -2.68
CA THR A 139 13.41 13.22 -1.72
C THR A 139 13.62 13.62 -0.25
N LYS A 140 14.47 14.63 0.03
CA LYS A 140 14.67 15.16 1.39
C LYS A 140 13.37 15.67 2.04
N ASN A 141 12.39 16.11 1.24
CA ASN A 141 11.09 16.53 1.74
C ASN A 141 10.35 15.39 2.44
N MET A 142 10.54 14.15 1.98
CA MET A 142 9.92 12.97 2.59
C MET A 142 10.61 12.54 3.89
N LYS A 143 11.88 12.89 4.13
CA LYS A 143 12.59 12.52 5.36
C LYS A 143 11.95 13.14 6.61
N ALA A 144 11.46 14.38 6.52
CA ALA A 144 10.75 15.04 7.61
C ALA A 144 9.45 14.29 7.97
N PHE A 145 8.67 13.87 6.97
CA PHE A 145 7.48 13.05 7.19
C PHE A 145 7.81 11.69 7.78
N ARG A 146 8.94 11.09 7.39
CA ARG A 146 9.39 9.81 7.94
C ARG A 146 9.65 9.90 9.45
N SER A 147 10.22 11.01 9.91
CA SER A 147 10.44 11.25 11.35
C SER A 147 9.14 11.43 12.13
N GLU A 148 8.10 12.00 11.52
CA GLU A 148 6.82 12.31 12.19
C GLU A 148 5.81 11.15 12.11
N PHE A 149 5.65 10.55 10.93
CA PHE A 149 4.63 9.53 10.64
C PHE A 149 5.21 8.12 10.50
N GLY A 150 6.53 7.97 10.56
CA GLY A 150 7.22 6.72 10.26
C GLY A 150 7.21 6.38 8.77
N GLY A 151 7.23 5.09 8.48
CA GLY A 151 7.20 4.57 7.11
C GLY A 151 8.57 4.35 6.49
N THR A 152 8.54 3.82 5.27
CA THR A 152 9.70 3.38 4.50
C THR A 152 9.69 4.08 3.14
N ILE A 153 10.86 4.51 2.69
CA ILE A 153 11.01 5.03 1.33
C ILE A 153 11.13 3.82 0.40
N GLU A 154 10.18 3.68 -0.52
CA GLU A 154 10.13 2.67 -1.57
C GLU A 154 10.35 3.36 -2.93
N GLU A 155 11.22 2.76 -3.75
CA GLU A 155 11.44 3.13 -5.15
C GLU A 155 11.55 1.86 -6.00
N ASN A 156 11.39 1.99 -7.31
CA ASN A 156 11.46 0.86 -8.22
C ASN A 156 12.89 0.26 -8.29
N GLY A 157 13.13 -0.78 -7.50
CA GLY A 157 14.38 -1.54 -7.54
C GLY A 157 14.22 -3.01 -7.14
N ALA A 158 13.46 -3.81 -7.91
CA ALA A 158 13.49 -5.29 -7.81
C ALA A 158 12.81 -6.10 -8.93
N PHE A 159 12.16 -5.53 -9.95
CA PHE A 159 11.60 -6.34 -11.05
C PHE A 159 12.63 -6.69 -12.14
N GLY A 160 13.84 -7.07 -11.75
CA GLY A 160 14.93 -7.38 -12.70
C GLY A 160 16.21 -7.98 -12.15
N SER A 161 16.26 -8.47 -10.91
CA SER A 161 17.43 -9.21 -10.42
C SER A 161 17.00 -10.29 -9.44
N SER A 162 16.59 -11.44 -9.98
CA SER A 162 16.71 -12.70 -9.25
C SER A 162 18.22 -12.97 -9.04
N PRO A 163 18.72 -13.11 -7.80
CA PRO A 163 20.03 -13.71 -7.59
C PRO A 163 19.87 -15.21 -7.77
N GLY A 164 20.05 -15.74 -8.99
CA GLY A 164 19.80 -17.17 -9.19
C GLY A 164 19.70 -17.66 -10.62
N ALA A 165 20.64 -17.30 -11.47
CA ALA A 165 21.12 -18.19 -12.52
C ALA A 165 22.57 -17.81 -12.75
N ALA A 166 23.45 -18.40 -11.94
CA ALA A 166 24.86 -18.44 -12.27
C ALA A 166 24.97 -18.93 -13.72
N SER A 167 25.46 -18.07 -14.60
CA SER A 167 26.01 -18.51 -15.87
C SER A 167 27.14 -19.46 -15.50
N SER A 168 26.88 -20.77 -15.59
CA SER A 168 27.95 -21.75 -15.51
C SER A 168 28.97 -21.39 -16.59
N PRO A 169 30.23 -21.11 -16.26
CA PRO A 169 31.27 -21.10 -17.27
C PRO A 169 31.41 -22.55 -17.75
N GLY A 170 30.93 -22.82 -18.96
CA GLY A 170 31.16 -24.08 -19.65
C GLY A 170 32.65 -24.20 -19.93
N THR A 171 33.36 -24.84 -19.02
CA THR A 171 34.77 -25.23 -19.16
C THR A 171 34.91 -26.16 -20.36
N ALA A 172 35.79 -25.79 -21.28
CA ALA A 172 36.25 -26.63 -22.36
C ALA A 172 36.87 -27.93 -21.84
N SER A 173 36.56 -29.06 -22.49
CA SER A 173 37.45 -30.23 -22.63
C SER A 173 37.00 -31.13 -23.80
N SER A 174 37.84 -31.17 -24.85
CA SER A 174 37.97 -32.18 -25.93
C SER A 174 38.05 -33.63 -25.41
N PRO A 175 37.87 -34.73 -26.20
CA PRO A 175 38.51 -34.99 -27.51
C PRO A 175 37.77 -35.88 -28.57
N GLY A 176 38.28 -35.88 -29.81
CA GLY A 176 38.59 -37.12 -30.56
C GLY A 176 37.61 -37.70 -31.60
N ALA A 177 38.16 -37.84 -32.82
CA ALA A 177 38.00 -38.91 -33.82
C ALA A 177 36.73 -39.00 -34.70
N GLY A 178 37.00 -39.02 -36.01
CA GLY A 178 36.09 -39.31 -37.13
C GLY A 178 36.74 -38.93 -38.44
#